data_AF-A0A8S3I1J0-F1
#
_entry.id   AF-A0A8S3I1J0-F1
#
_cell.length_a   1.000
_cell.length_b   1.000
_cell.length_c   1.000
_cell.angle_alpha   90.00
_cell.angle_beta   90.00
_cell.angle_gamma   90.00
#
_symmetry.space_group_name_H-M   'P 1'
#
loop_
_entity.id
_entity.type
_entity.pdbx_description
1 polymer ?
#
loop_
_entity_poly.entity_id
_entity_poly.type
_entity_poly.pdbx_seq_one_letter_code
_entity_poly.pdbx_strand_id
1 'polypeptide(L)'
;MQKIFTGETVVFQQYADVHLAACVLKTFLRDLTEPLLTYHLYPEIIGLSGTLKLHNQVQVIRDLIIEKLPARNYHVLKYLTEFLNL
;
A
#
# COMPACT_ATOMS: atom_id res chain seq x y z
N MET A 1 18.19 -6.09 5.40
CA MET A 1 16.92 -6.65 5.91
C MET A 1 16.97 -6.89 7.41
N GLN A 2 17.93 -7.66 7.95
CA GLN A 2 18.02 -7.96 9.39
C GLN A 2 17.98 -6.72 10.31
N LYS A 3 18.69 -5.63 9.97
CA LYS A 3 18.72 -4.41 10.79
C LYS A 3 17.35 -3.72 11.02
N ILE A 4 16.43 -3.86 10.06
CA ILE A 4 15.09 -3.26 10.17
C ILE A 4 14.27 -4.00 11.22
N PHE A 5 14.43 -5.33 11.31
CA PHE A 5 13.70 -6.18 12.23
C PHE A 5 14.31 -6.21 13.64
N THR A 6 15.55 -5.73 13.81
CA THR A 6 16.21 -5.60 15.12
C THR A 6 15.99 -4.24 15.78
N GLY A 7 15.29 -3.31 15.12
CA GLY A 7 15.04 -1.96 15.65
C GLY A 7 16.25 -1.02 15.56
N GLU A 8 17.28 -1.39 14.80
CA GLU A 8 18.44 -0.52 14.56
C GLU A 8 18.09 0.61 13.59
N THR A 9 18.76 1.76 13.76
CA THR A 9 18.65 2.86 12.80
C THR A 9 19.29 2.45 11.46
N VAL A 10 18.52 2.56 10.38
CA VAL A 10 18.98 2.26 9.02
C VAL A 10 19.21 3.55 8.26
N VAL A 11 20.47 3.79 7.86
CA VAL A 11 20.86 4.95 7.03
C VAL A 11 21.04 4.48 5.59
N PHE A 12 20.04 4.72 4.74
CA PHE A 12 20.04 4.22 3.36
C PHE A 12 21.17 4.80 2.49
N GLN A 13 21.65 6.01 2.78
CA GLN A 13 22.75 6.66 2.07
C GLN A 13 24.09 5.91 2.20
N GLN A 14 24.25 5.08 3.23
CA GLN A 14 25.45 4.26 3.42
C GLN A 14 25.48 3.06 2.46
N TYR A 15 24.35 2.74 1.85
CA TYR A 15 24.23 1.68 0.85
C TYR A 15 24.34 2.33 -0.52
N ALA A 16 25.33 1.93 -1.32
CA ALA A 16 25.53 2.42 -2.69
C ALA A 16 24.48 1.90 -3.69
N ASP A 17 23.27 1.60 -3.23
CA ASP A 17 22.15 1.08 -4.00
C ASP A 17 20.89 1.91 -3.75
N VAL A 18 20.51 2.69 -4.77
CA VAL A 18 19.32 3.54 -4.76
C VAL A 18 18.01 2.73 -4.72
N HIS A 19 18.03 1.47 -5.19
CA HIS A 19 16.86 0.61 -5.23
C HIS A 19 16.59 -0.08 -3.89
N LEU A 20 17.55 -0.06 -2.96
CA LEU A 20 17.42 -0.74 -1.67
C LEU A 20 16.21 -0.23 -0.89
N ALA A 21 16.02 1.10 -0.79
CA ALA A 21 14.90 1.69 -0.07
C ALA A 21 13.55 1.26 -0.66
N ALA A 22 13.43 1.25 -2.00
CA ALA A 22 12.23 0.78 -2.68
C ALA A 22 12.00 -0.72 -2.48
N CYS A 23 13.05 -1.54 -2.48
CA CYS A 23 12.97 -2.98 -2.22
C CYS A 23 12.48 -3.25 -0.79
N VAL A 24 13.00 -2.50 0.18
CA VAL A 24 12.58 -2.55 1.59
C VAL A 24 11.12 -2.17 1.74
N LEU A 25 10.68 -1.04 1.18
CA LEU A 25 9.30 -0.58 1.25
C LEU A 25 8.33 -1.63 0.68
N LYS A 26 8.63 -2.15 -0.51
CA LYS A 26 7.80 -3.20 -1.15
C LYS A 26 7.75 -4.47 -0.33
N THR A 27 8.86 -4.83 0.31
CA THR A 27 8.91 -6.04 1.14
C THR A 27 8.13 -5.84 2.44
N PHE A 28 8.25 -4.68 3.09
CA PHE A 28 7.45 -4.33 4.26
C PHE A 28 5.95 -4.47 3.98
N LEU A 29 5.45 -3.94 2.86
CA LEU A 29 4.03 -4.03 2.49
C LEU A 29 3.58 -5.46 2.18
N ARG A 30 4.47 -6.29 1.62
CA ARG A 30 4.18 -7.70 1.28
C ARG A 30 4.18 -8.61 2.51
N ASP A 31 5.04 -8.32 3.48
CA ASP A 31 5.26 -9.16 4.66
C ASP A 31 4.27 -8.84 5.81
N LEU A 32 3.34 -7.91 5.61
CA LEU A 32 2.25 -7.66 6.56
C LEU A 32 1.42 -8.93 6.78
N THR A 33 0.92 -9.13 8.00
CA THR A 33 0.04 -10.27 8.34
C THR A 33 -1.26 -10.26 7.54
N GLU A 34 -1.69 -9.08 7.09
CA GLU A 34 -2.82 -8.85 6.21
C GLU A 34 -2.42 -7.82 5.14
N PRO A 35 -2.85 -7.96 3.86
CA PRO A 35 -2.58 -6.95 2.84
C PRO A 35 -3.10 -5.58 3.26
N LEU A 36 -2.47 -4.52 2.75
CA LEU A 36 -2.83 -3.14 3.06
C LEU A 36 -4.31 -2.83 2.77
N LEU A 37 -4.87 -3.41 1.71
CA LEU A 37 -6.28 -3.25 1.34
C LEU A 37 -7.23 -4.20 2.08
N THR A 38 -6.73 -4.99 3.03
CA THR A 38 -7.46 -6.03 3.78
C THR A 38 -8.00 -7.16 2.91
N TYR A 39 -8.20 -8.34 3.48
CA TYR A 39 -8.82 -9.45 2.74
C TYR A 39 -10.31 -9.21 2.48
N HIS A 40 -10.95 -8.42 3.34
CA HIS A 40 -12.39 -8.13 3.25
C HIS A 40 -12.77 -7.36 1.98
N LEU A 41 -11.94 -6.41 1.54
CA LEU A 41 -12.21 -5.60 0.35
C LEU A 41 -11.81 -6.28 -0.96
N TYR A 42 -11.04 -7.37 -0.90
CA TYR A 42 -10.50 -8.03 -2.08
C TYR A 42 -11.59 -8.44 -3.10
N PRO A 43 -12.70 -9.11 -2.72
CA PRO A 43 -13.74 -9.51 -3.66
C PRO A 43 -14.41 -8.31 -4.33
N GLU A 44 -14.64 -7.24 -3.59
CA GLU A 44 -15.29 -6.02 -4.07
C GLU A 44 -14.41 -5.28 -5.08
N ILE A 45 -13.12 -5.12 -4.77
CA ILE A 45 -12.16 -4.45 -5.65
C ILE A 45 -11.97 -5.22 -6.96
N ILE A 46 -11.82 -6.54 -6.90
CA ILE A 46 -11.68 -7.39 -8.09
C ILE A 46 -12.94 -7.35 -8.94
N GLY A 47 -14.13 -7.41 -8.33
CA GLY A 47 -15.40 -7.30 -9.04
C GLY A 47 -15.51 -6.00 -9.83
N LEU A 48 -15.11 -4.87 -9.25
CA LEU A 48 -15.21 -3.56 -9.90
C LEU A 48 -14.32 -3.43 -11.15
N SER A 49 -13.16 -4.09 -11.16
CA SER A 49 -12.19 -4.00 -12.27
C SER A 49 -12.70 -4.55 -13.60
N GLY A 50 -13.71 -5.45 -13.59
CA GLY A 50 -14.21 -6.13 -14.80
C GLY A 50 -15.54 -5.61 -15.36
N THR A 51 -16.30 -4.80 -14.61
CA THR A 51 -17.74 -4.59 -14.92
C THR A 51 -18.17 -3.16 -15.20
N LEU A 52 -17.41 -2.14 -14.81
CA LEU A 52 -17.84 -0.74 -14.83
C LEU A 52 -17.02 0.12 -15.80
N LYS A 53 -17.61 1.21 -16.31
CA LYS A 53 -16.86 2.25 -17.05
C LYS A 53 -15.87 2.94 -16.11
N LEU A 54 -14.69 3.30 -16.63
CA LEU A 54 -13.54 3.81 -15.86
C LEU A 54 -13.89 4.92 -14.86
N HIS A 55 -14.68 5.93 -15.25
CA HIS A 55 -15.04 7.03 -14.35
C HIS A 55 -15.91 6.57 -13.17
N ASN A 56 -16.82 5.62 -13.39
CA ASN A 56 -17.66 5.07 -12.34
C ASN A 56 -16.86 4.13 -11.43
N GLN A 57 -15.86 3.42 -11.97
CA GLN A 57 -14.95 2.59 -11.16
C GLN A 57 -14.18 3.42 -10.13
N VAL A 58 -13.64 4.57 -10.54
CA VAL A 58 -12.82 5.41 -9.64
C VAL A 58 -13.63 5.92 -8.44
N GLN A 59 -14.85 6.41 -8.67
CA GLN A 59 -15.71 6.89 -7.59
C GLN A 59 -16.11 5.75 -6.64
N VAL A 60 -16.54 4.62 -7.18
CA VAL A 60 -16.97 3.47 -6.34
C VAL A 60 -15.80 2.90 -5.53
N ILE A 61 -14.59 2.79 -6.11
CA ILE A 61 -13.40 2.35 -5.38
C ILE A 61 -13.04 3.36 -4.29
N ARG A 62 -13.13 4.66 -4.57
CA ARG A 62 -12.85 5.71 -3.60
C ARG A 62 -13.80 5.64 -2.41
N ASP A 63 -15.10 5.52 -2.65
CA ASP A 63 -16.12 5.43 -1.61
C ASP A 63 -15.92 4.16 -0.77
N LEU A 64 -15.68 3.02 -1.43
CA LEU A 64 -15.36 1.75 -0.77
C LEU A 64 -14.15 1.87 0.18
N ILE A 65 -13.08 2.50 -0.28
CA ILE A 65 -11.86 2.72 0.51
C ILE A 65 -12.14 3.65 1.69
N ILE A 66 -12.91 4.72 1.52
CA ILE A 66 -13.19 5.68 2.59
C ILE A 66 -14.10 5.07 3.66
N GLU A 67 -15.10 4.29 3.25
CA GLU A 67 -16.12 3.76 4.17
C GLU A 67 -15.68 2.50 4.90
N LYS A 68 -14.99 1.58 4.21
CA LYS A 68 -14.74 0.24 4.74
C LYS A 68 -13.29 -0.03 5.16
N LEU A 69 -12.33 0.78 4.70
CA LEU A 69 -10.93 0.56 5.05
C LEU A 69 -10.66 1.07 6.48
N PRO A 70 -10.01 0.27 7.35
CA PRO A 70 -9.64 0.75 8.68
C PRO A 70 -8.75 1.99 8.61
N ALA A 71 -8.92 2.92 9.55
CA ALA A 71 -8.24 4.23 9.53
C ALA A 71 -6.71 4.13 9.41
N ARG A 72 -6.08 3.14 10.04
CA ARG A 72 -4.62 2.91 9.93
C ARG A 72 -4.21 2.53 8.51
N ASN A 73 -4.93 1.61 7.89
CA ASN A 73 -4.68 1.17 6.52
C ASN A 73 -4.94 2.32 5.53
N TYR A 74 -6.01 3.10 5.74
CA TYR A 74 -6.32 4.28 4.93
C TYR A 74 -5.19 5.31 4.97
N HIS A 75 -4.67 5.65 6.14
CA HIS A 75 -3.57 6.62 6.25
C HIS A 75 -2.31 6.17 5.50
N VAL A 76 -1.93 4.88 5.63
CA VAL A 76 -0.77 4.33 4.92
C VAL A 76 -1.01 4.32 3.41
N LEU A 77 -2.20 3.88 2.97
CA LEU A 77 -2.56 3.85 1.57
C LEU A 77 -2.54 5.26 0.95
N LYS A 78 -3.15 6.24 1.62
CA LYS A 78 -3.18 7.64 1.20
C LYS A 78 -1.76 8.16 1.01
N TYR A 79 -0.90 7.99 2.03
CA TYR A 79 0.49 8.42 1.96
C TYR A 79 1.24 7.75 0.80
N LEU A 80 1.06 6.44 0.62
CA LEU A 80 1.69 5.70 -0.47
C LEU A 80 1.22 6.20 -1.84
N THR A 81 -0.08 6.45 -2.01
CA THR A 81 -0.63 6.97 -3.28
C THR A 81 -0.16 8.39 -3.58
N GLU A 82 -0.06 9.25 -2.57
CA GLU A 82 0.47 10.61 -2.72
C GLU A 82 1.97 10.57 -3.09
N PHE A 83 2.74 9.70 -2.43
CA PHE A 83 4.16 9.51 -2.72
C PHE A 83 4.41 8.97 -4.14
N LEU A 84 3.57 8.06 -4.64
CA LEU A 84 3.71 7.45 -5.96
C LEU A 84 3.17 8.32 -7.11
N ASN A 85 2.39 9.35 -6.80
CA ASN A 85 1.85 10.28 -7.80
C ASN A 85 2.77 11.49 -8.06
N LEU A 86 3.92 11.55 -7.38
CA LEU A 86 5.05 12.45 -7.66
C LEU A 86 5.89 11.92 -8.83
#